data_AF-X1Q0L8-F1
#
_entry.id   AF-X1Q0L8-F1
#
_cell.length_a   1.000
_cell.length_b   1.000
_cell.length_c   1.000
_cell.angle_alpha   90.00
_cell.angle_beta   90.00
_cell.angle_gamma   90.00
#
_symmetry.space_group_name_H-M   'P 1'
#
loop_
_entity.id
_entity.type
_entity.pdbx_description
1 polymer ?
#
loop_
_entity_poly.entity_id
_entity_poly.type
_entity_poly.pdbx_seq_one_letter_code
_entity_poly.pdbx_strand_id
1 'polypeptide(L)' 'TTTMQIAVYLYENGPQHLRDIKKDVCPNDGAKTLLARLKAYGIVGRKKGSRHPWNTIWYLTATGQNYLAYRGII' A
#
# COMPACT_ATOMS: atom_id res chain seq x y z
N THR A 1 -8.54 10.85 4.04
CA THR A 1 -7.26 11.18 4.70
C THR A 1 -6.12 10.53 3.95
N THR A 2 -4.95 11.17 3.91
CA THR A 2 -3.75 10.72 3.17
C THR A 2 -3.34 9.27 3.49
N THR A 3 -3.65 8.80 4.70
CA THR A 3 -3.39 7.42 5.16
C THR A 3 -4.08 6.34 4.33
N MET A 4 -5.25 6.61 3.75
CA MET A 4 -5.98 5.62 2.95
C MET A 4 -5.70 5.70 1.45
N GLN A 5 -5.04 6.75 0.98
CA GLN A 5 -4.73 6.90 -0.44
C GLN A 5 -3.85 5.76 -0.97
N ILE A 6 -2.93 5.24 -0.14
CA ILE A 6 -2.09 4.10 -0.52
C ILE A 6 -2.91 2.81 -0.64
N ALA A 7 -3.88 2.60 0.26
CA ALA A 7 -4.73 1.41 0.21
C ALA A 7 -5.66 1.44 -1.02
N VAL A 8 -6.25 2.59 -1.33
CA VAL A 8 -7.07 2.81 -2.54
C VAL A 8 -6.23 2.66 -3.80
N TYR A 9 -5.04 3.27 -3.86
CA TYR A 9 -4.14 3.12 -4.99
C TYR A 9 -3.77 1.65 -5.26
N LEU A 10 -3.49 0.87 -4.20
CA LEU A 10 -3.22 -0.57 -4.32
C LEU A 10 -4.46 -1.40 -4.68
N TYR A 11 -5.67 -0.92 -4.39
CA TYR A 11 -6.91 -1.53 -4.85
C TYR A 11 -7.06 -1.36 -6.37
N GLU A 12 -6.91 -0.12 -6.86
CA GLU A 12 -7.11 0.23 -8.27
C GLU A 12 -5.99 -0.28 -9.19
N ASN A 13 -4.74 -0.25 -8.71
CA ASN A 13 -3.56 -0.55 -9.53
C ASN A 13 -2.93 -1.92 -9.20
N GLY A 14 -3.52 -2.66 -8.25
CA GLY A 14 -3.00 -3.94 -7.78
C GLY A 14 -1.66 -3.83 -7.02
N PRO A 15 -0.88 -4.91 -6.94
CA PRO A 15 0.42 -4.91 -6.27
C PRO A 15 1.44 -3.98 -6.93
N GLN A 16 2.05 -3.08 -6.17
CA GLN A 16 2.95 -2.02 -6.68
C GLN A 16 4.28 -1.96 -5.93
N HIS A 17 5.33 -1.48 -6.60
CA HIS A 17 6.62 -1.28 -5.93
C HIS A 17 6.58 -0.05 -5.03
N LEU A 18 7.40 -0.06 -3.97
CA LEU A 18 7.55 1.10 -3.09
C LEU A 18 7.91 2.40 -3.85
N ARG A 19 8.72 2.29 -4.91
CA ARG A 19 9.12 3.45 -5.73
C ARG A 19 7.93 4.06 -6.48
N ASP A 20 7.01 3.22 -6.97
CA ASP A 20 5.87 3.65 -7.78
C ASP A 20 4.81 4.28 -6.86
N ILE A 21 4.57 3.67 -5.68
CA ILE A 21 3.72 4.24 -4.63
C ILE A 21 4.24 5.61 -4.14
N LYS A 22 5.56 5.74 -3.96
CA LYS A 22 6.18 7.02 -3.63
C LYS A 22 5.90 8.05 -4.73
N LYS A 23 6.18 7.71 -5.98
CA LYS A 23 6.00 8.62 -7.11
C LYS A 23 4.54 9.09 -7.26
N ASP A 24 3.58 8.18 -7.14
CA ASP A 24 2.20 8.44 -7.56
C ASP A 24 1.29 8.91 -6.40
N VAL A 25 1.57 8.51 -5.16
CA VAL A 25 0.69 8.76 -4.01
C VAL A 25 1.32 9.69 -2.98
N CYS A 26 2.60 9.47 -2.65
CA CYS A 26 3.27 10.19 -1.58
C CYS A 26 4.75 10.40 -1.93
N PRO A 27 5.09 11.46 -2.69
CA PRO A 27 6.45 11.69 -3.20
C PRO A 27 7.49 11.94 -2.09
N ASN A 28 7.02 12.21 -0.86
CA ASN A 28 7.86 12.42 0.32
C ASN A 28 8.17 11.09 1.05
N ASP A 29 9.16 11.11 1.95
CA ASP A 29 9.53 9.92 2.74
C ASP A 29 8.43 9.36 3.68
N GLY A 30 7.31 10.09 3.81
CA GLY A 30 6.12 9.65 4.53
C GLY A 30 5.49 8.34 4.03
N ALA A 31 5.70 7.97 2.76
CA ALA A 31 5.15 6.72 2.19
C ALA A 31 5.59 5.47 2.98
N LYS A 32 6.85 5.42 3.43
CA LYS A 32 7.37 4.29 4.21
C LYS A 32 6.67 4.18 5.57
N THR A 33 6.49 5.31 6.26
CA THR A 33 5.83 5.36 7.57
C THR A 33 4.35 4.98 7.45
N LEU A 34 3.66 5.46 6.42
CA LEU A 34 2.26 5.12 6.18
C LEU A 34 2.10 3.63 5.82
N LEU A 35 2.94 3.09 4.94
CA LEU A 35 2.94 1.67 4.61
C LEU A 35 3.25 0.79 5.82
N ALA A 36 4.17 1.22 6.70
CA ALA A 36 4.45 0.52 7.94
C ALA A 36 3.23 0.49 8.88
N ARG A 37 2.53 1.62 9.03
CA ARG A 37 1.29 1.71 9.82
C ARG A 37 0.17 0.84 9.25
N LEU A 38 -0.11 0.98 7.95
CA LEU A 38 -1.14 0.17 7.27
C LEU A 38 -0.83 -1.33 7.36
N LYS A 39 0.45 -1.71 7.31
CA LYS A 39 0.88 -3.09 7.51
C LYS A 39 0.65 -3.57 8.94
N ALA A 40 0.93 -2.74 9.94
CA ALA A 40 0.66 -3.07 11.34
C ALA A 40 -0.84 -3.32 11.59
N TYR A 41 -1.71 -2.61 10.88
CA TYR A 41 -3.17 -2.85 10.88
C TYR A 41 -3.61 -4.03 10.00
N GLY A 42 -2.70 -4.70 9.31
CA GLY A 42 -3.02 -5.79 8.39
C GLY A 42 -3.70 -5.36 7.09
N ILE A 43 -3.82 -4.06 6.81
CA ILE A 43 -4.48 -3.51 5.61
C ILE A 43 -3.65 -3.78 4.34
N VAL A 44 -2.33 -3.66 4.44
CA VAL A 44 -1.40 -3.93 3.32
C VAL A 44 -0.37 -4.97 3.70
N GLY A 45 0.03 -5.76 2.71
CA GLY A 45 1.13 -6.71 2.81
C GLY A 45 2.35 -6.23 2.02
N ARG A 46 3.49 -6.89 2.25
CA ARG A 46 4.70 -6.69 1.43
C ARG A 46 5.37 -8.02 1.12
N LYS A 47 5.96 -8.13 -0.07
CA LYS A 47 6.81 -9.25 -0.49
C LYS A 47 8.09 -8.72 -1.15
N LYS A 48 9.16 -9.52 -1.09
CA LYS A 48 10.38 -9.24 -1.88
C LYS A 48 10.08 -9.51 -3.35
N GLY A 49 10.42 -8.56 -4.22
CA GLY A 49 10.32 -8.70 -5.66
C GLY A 49 11.37 -9.66 -6.19
N SER A 50 11.04 -10.36 -7.27
CA SER A 50 11.84 -11.45 -7.84
C SER A 50 13.13 -10.98 -8.52
N ARG A 51 13.17 -9.74 -9.04
CA ARG A 51 14.34 -9.26 -9.77
C ARG A 51 15.50 -8.87 -8.85
N HIS A 52 15.26 -8.09 -7.80
CA HIS A 52 16.31 -7.59 -6.90
C HIS A 52 15.85 -7.56 -5.43
N PRO A 53 16.73 -7.84 -4.44
CA PRO A 53 16.35 -7.96 -3.03
C PRO A 53 15.87 -6.66 -2.38
N TRP A 54 16.20 -5.50 -2.95
CA TRP A 54 15.67 -4.20 -2.53
C TRP A 54 14.30 -3.86 -3.13
N ASN A 55 13.82 -4.65 -4.09
CA ASN A 55 12.60 -4.36 -4.82
C ASN A 55 11.37 -4.82 -4.03
N THR A 56 10.95 -4.05 -3.03
CA THR A 56 9.78 -4.40 -2.20
C THR A 56 8.48 -4.09 -2.94
N ILE A 57 7.64 -5.11 -3.10
CA ILE A 57 6.29 -5.00 -3.66
C ILE A 57 5.30 -4.97 -2.49
N TRP A 58 4.40 -4.01 -2.53
CA TRP A 58 3.29 -3.87 -1.59
C TRP A 58 1.99 -4.24 -2.28
N TYR A 59 1.05 -4.79 -1.53
CA TYR A 59 -0.25 -5.22 -2.04
C TYR A 59 -1.33 -5.02 -0.99
N LEU A 60 -2.56 -4.83 -1.45
CA LEU A 60 -3.73 -4.78 -0.57
C LEU A 60 -4.08 -6.20 -0.09
N THR A 61 -4.33 -6.37 1.20
CA THR A 61 -4.77 -7.67 1.75
C THR A 61 -6.29 -7.80 1.68
N ALA A 62 -6.81 -9.01 1.91
CA ALA A 62 -8.26 -9.21 2.07
C ALA A 62 -8.83 -8.36 3.23
N THR A 63 -8.10 -8.26 4.34
CA THR A 63 -8.46 -7.37 5.47
C THR A 63 -8.52 -5.91 5.02
N GLY A 64 -7.57 -5.47 4.20
CA GLY A 64 -7.57 -4.12 3.65
C GLY A 64 -8.74 -3.85 2.72
N GLN A 65 -9.10 -4.80 1.85
CA GLN A 65 -10.28 -4.69 0.99
C GLN A 65 -11.57 -4.58 1.82
N ASN A 66 -11.77 -5.47 2.80
CA ASN A 66 -12.92 -5.43 3.69
C ASN A 66 -12.98 -4.11 4.48
N TYR A 67 -11.82 -3.60 4.91
CA TYR A 67 -11.72 -2.34 5.63
C TYR A 67 -12.12 -1.14 4.74
N LEU A 68 -11.71 -1.12 3.47
CA LEU A 68 -12.12 -0.08 2.53
C LEU A 68 -13.63 -0.12 2.26
N ALA A 69 -14.19 -1.31 2.08
CA ALA A 69 -15.63 -1.51 1.89
C ALA A 69 -16.44 -1.08 3.12
N TYR A 70 -16.01 -1.46 4.33
CA TYR A 70 -16.65 -1.05 5.59
C TYR A 70 -16.67 0.48 5.78
N ARG A 71 -15.66 1.18 5.27
CA ARG A 71 -15.56 2.64 5.33
C ARG A 71 -16.34 3.36 4.22
N GLY A 72 -16.99 2.63 3.30
CA GLY A 72 -17.68 3.19 2.14
C GLY A 72 -16.73 3.88 1.14
N ILE A 73 -15.48 3.43 1.07
CA ILE A 73 -14.46 3.99 0.16
C ILE A 73 -14.50 3.29 -1.20
N ILE A 74 -14.78 1.99 -1.20
CA ILE A 74 -15.02 1.14 -2.37
C ILE A 74 -16.37 0.45 -2.25
#